data_AF-A0A950DK63-F1
#
_entry.id   AF-A0A950DK63-F1
#
_cell.length_a   1.000
_cell.length_b   1.000
_cell.length_c   1.000
_cell.angle_alpha   90.00
_cell.angle_beta   90.00
_cell.angle_gamma   90.00
#
_symmetry.space_group_name_H-M   'P 1'
#
loop_
_entity.id
_entity.type
_entity.pdbx_description
1 polymer ?
#
loop_
_entity_poly.entity_id
_entity_poly.type
_entity_poly.pdbx_seq_one_letter_code
_entity_poly.pdbx_strand_id
1 'polypeptide(L)'
;MTNADKTGTTIVGQLRALDTATLFESGARATMGPEIRMLSGDCRLAGPALTVMCPPGDNLMIHLAVARAQTGAVLVVQSHDPGYGVWGEVLTIAAMARGIAGLVLDGSVRDLGAIRRLGFPVFAR
;
A
#
# COMPACT_ATOMS: atom_id res chain seq x y z
N MET A 1 -9.37 14.14 -10.13
CA MET A 1 -9.55 14.19 -11.59
C MET A 1 -8.86 12.97 -12.17
N THR A 2 -9.61 11.96 -12.61
CA THR A 2 -9.06 10.75 -13.24
C THR A 2 -8.78 11.04 -14.70
N ASN A 3 -7.51 11.19 -15.06
CA ASN A 3 -7.04 11.22 -16.45
C ASN A 3 -7.20 9.81 -17.03
N ALA A 4 -8.37 9.53 -17.61
CA ALA A 4 -8.56 8.38 -18.49
C ALA A 4 -7.97 8.71 -19.87
N ASP A 5 -7.30 7.75 -20.49
CA ASP A 5 -6.75 7.92 -21.83
C ASP A 5 -7.79 7.66 -22.93
N LYS A 6 -7.38 7.72 -24.21
CA LYS A 6 -8.25 7.51 -25.38
C LYS A 6 -8.89 6.11 -25.45
N THR A 7 -8.40 5.14 -24.68
CA THR A 7 -8.96 3.78 -24.57
C THR A 7 -9.95 3.62 -23.41
N GLY A 8 -10.21 4.69 -22.64
CA GLY A 8 -11.06 4.65 -21.45
C GLY A 8 -10.38 4.03 -20.23
N THR A 9 -9.10 3.66 -20.34
CA THR A 9 -8.33 3.08 -19.24
C THR A 9 -7.70 4.22 -18.43
N THR A 10 -7.77 4.13 -17.10
CA THR A 10 -7.05 5.09 -16.25
C THR A 10 -5.56 4.80 -16.26
N ILE A 11 -4.73 5.83 -16.11
CA ILE A 11 -3.28 5.66 -15.96
C ILE A 11 -2.92 4.65 -14.86
N VAL A 12 -3.69 4.62 -13.75
CA VAL A 12 -3.51 3.65 -12.67
C VAL A 12 -3.76 2.22 -13.15
N GLY A 13 -4.79 2.01 -13.97
CA GLY A 13 -5.07 0.70 -14.57
C GLY A 13 -3.95 0.22 -15.49
N GLN A 14 -3.41 1.12 -16.31
CA GLN A 14 -2.27 0.82 -17.20
C GLN A 14 -1.01 0.48 -16.40
N LEU A 15 -0.69 1.29 -15.38
CA LEU A 15 0.48 1.05 -14.52
C LEU A 15 0.35 -0.26 -13.75
N ARG A 16 -0.85 -0.63 -13.29
CA ARG A 16 -1.08 -1.91 -12.57
C ARG A 16 -0.81 -3.14 -13.44
N ALA A 17 -0.96 -3.02 -14.75
CA ALA A 17 -0.75 -4.11 -15.70
C ALA A 17 0.73 -4.34 -16.04
N LEU A 18 1.61 -3.40 -15.71
CA LEU A 18 3.05 -3.49 -15.98
C LEU A 18 3.81 -4.07 -14.78
N ASP A 19 4.98 -4.65 -15.06
CA ASP A 19 5.93 -5.03 -14.02
C ASP A 19 6.64 -3.81 -13.45
N THR A 20 6.96 -3.86 -12.16
CA THR A 20 7.75 -2.81 -11.49
C THR A 20 9.12 -2.63 -12.15
N ALA A 21 9.71 -3.71 -12.67
CA ALA A 21 10.94 -3.66 -13.47
C ALA A 21 10.74 -2.88 -14.78
N THR A 22 9.67 -3.17 -15.54
CA THR A 22 9.35 -2.41 -16.77
C THR A 22 9.15 -0.93 -16.49
N LEU A 23 8.45 -0.59 -15.40
CA LEU A 23 8.28 0.81 -14.99
C LEU A 23 9.61 1.47 -14.63
N PHE A 24 10.49 0.78 -13.91
CA PHE A 24 11.83 1.26 -13.59
C PHE A 24 12.66 1.52 -14.86
N GLU A 25 12.76 0.54 -15.76
CA GLU A 25 13.52 0.66 -17.02
C GLU A 25 12.94 1.75 -17.95
N SER A 26 11.65 2.06 -17.85
CA SER A 26 11.01 3.15 -18.62
C SER A 26 11.43 4.55 -18.17
N GLY A 27 12.20 4.66 -17.08
CA GLY A 27 12.72 5.92 -16.54
C GLY A 27 12.10 6.36 -15.22
N ALA A 28 11.33 5.49 -14.54
CA ALA A 28 10.90 5.75 -13.17
C ALA A 28 12.12 5.77 -12.22
N ARG A 29 12.33 6.89 -11.53
CA ARG A 29 13.59 7.16 -10.80
C ARG A 29 13.57 6.81 -9.31
N ALA A 30 12.50 6.20 -8.80
CA ALA A 30 12.35 5.90 -7.38
C ALA A 30 11.88 4.46 -7.16
N THR A 31 12.64 3.73 -6.35
CA THR A 31 12.33 2.37 -5.91
C THR A 31 12.36 2.30 -4.38
N MET A 32 11.60 1.36 -3.83
CA MET A 32 11.70 1.02 -2.40
C MET A 32 12.96 0.18 -2.16
N GLY A 33 13.49 0.22 -0.93
CA GLY A 33 14.59 -0.64 -0.53
C GLY A 33 14.19 -2.14 -0.56
N PRO A 34 15.16 -3.06 -0.72
CA PRO A 34 14.91 -4.50 -0.85
C PRO A 34 14.34 -5.16 0.42
N GLU A 35 14.36 -4.45 1.55
CA GLU A 35 13.69 -4.83 2.78
C GLU A 35 12.16 -4.75 2.68
N ILE A 36 11.61 -3.90 1.80
CA ILE A 36 10.16 -3.78 1.60
C ILE A 36 9.69 -4.91 0.69
N ARG A 37 9.07 -5.94 1.28
CA ARG A 37 8.68 -7.18 0.60
C ARG A 37 7.18 -7.38 0.62
N MET A 38 6.66 -8.03 -0.43
CA MET A 38 5.26 -8.44 -0.46
C MET A 38 5.03 -9.55 0.57
N LEU A 39 4.16 -9.30 1.55
CA LEU A 39 3.85 -10.27 2.62
C LEU A 39 2.56 -11.04 2.37
N SER A 40 1.64 -10.43 1.61
CA SER A 40 0.24 -10.86 1.44
C SER A 40 -0.01 -11.93 0.37
N GLY A 41 1.01 -12.39 -0.35
CA GLY A 41 0.89 -13.43 -1.38
C GLY A 41 1.31 -12.95 -2.76
N ASP A 42 0.61 -13.38 -3.81
CA ASP A 42 0.85 -12.95 -5.20
C ASP A 42 -0.19 -11.91 -5.60
N CYS A 43 0.12 -10.63 -5.38
CA CYS A 43 -0.78 -9.54 -5.70
C CYS A 43 -0.05 -8.36 -6.33
N ARG A 44 -0.81 -7.46 -6.95
CA ARG A 44 -0.30 -6.22 -7.54
C ARG A 44 -1.16 -5.07 -7.08
N LEU A 45 -0.50 -3.97 -6.73
CA LEU A 45 -1.15 -2.72 -6.38
C LEU A 45 -0.58 -1.58 -7.22
N ALA A 46 -1.44 -0.64 -7.58
CA ALA A 46 -1.08 0.65 -8.13
C ALA A 46 -2.18 1.65 -7.73
N GLY A 47 -1.79 2.89 -7.43
CA GLY A 47 -2.72 3.94 -7.04
C GLY A 47 -1.99 5.18 -6.53
N PRO A 48 -2.70 6.30 -6.34
CA PRO A 48 -2.11 7.50 -5.76
C PRO A 48 -1.65 7.22 -4.32
N ALA A 49 -0.44 7.64 -4.00
CA ALA A 49 0.11 7.49 -2.66
C ALA A 49 -0.55 8.49 -1.68
N LEU A 50 -1.05 7.98 -0.55
CA LEU A 50 -1.34 8.78 0.63
C LEU A 50 -0.26 8.47 1.66
N THR A 51 0.63 9.43 1.89
CA THR A 51 1.77 9.26 2.78
C THR A 51 1.39 9.48 4.23
N VAL A 52 1.94 8.67 5.12
CA VAL A 52 1.69 8.71 6.56
C VAL A 52 3.01 8.53 7.29
N MET A 53 3.21 9.32 8.34
CA MET A 53 4.34 9.18 9.24
C MET A 53 3.81 8.93 10.64
N CYS A 54 4.36 7.91 11.31
CA CYS A 54 4.07 7.58 12.71
C CYS A 54 5.38 7.48 13.50
N PRO A 55 5.43 8.00 14.73
CA PRO A 55 6.48 7.65 15.68
C PRO A 55 6.51 6.15 15.97
N PRO A 56 7.65 5.61 16.45
CA PRO A 56 7.73 4.24 16.94
C PRO A 56 6.63 3.91 17.96
N GLY A 57 5.96 2.77 17.77
CA GLY A 57 4.91 2.29 18.68
C GLY A 57 3.56 3.02 18.59
N ASP A 58 3.41 4.01 17.71
CA ASP A 58 2.15 4.71 17.46
C ASP A 58 1.55 4.28 16.11
N ASN A 59 0.21 4.23 16.04
CA ASN A 59 -0.51 3.98 14.79
C ASN A 59 -1.71 4.91 14.58
N LEU A 60 -1.84 6.00 15.36
CA LEU A 60 -3.00 6.87 15.34
C LEU A 60 -3.16 7.56 13.98
N MET A 61 -2.05 8.00 13.38
CA MET A 61 -2.09 8.64 12.06
C MET A 61 -2.42 7.65 10.94
N ILE A 62 -2.17 6.35 11.13
CA ILE A 62 -2.62 5.29 10.22
C ILE A 62 -4.15 5.18 10.27
N HIS A 63 -4.74 5.17 11.46
CA HIS A 63 -6.19 5.17 11.61
C HIS A 63 -6.85 6.38 10.94
N LEU A 64 -6.28 7.57 11.12
CA LEU A 64 -6.75 8.79 10.46
C LEU A 64 -6.62 8.69 8.93
N ALA A 65 -5.50 8.16 8.44
CA ALA A 65 -5.27 7.99 7.01
C ALA A 65 -6.28 7.03 6.38
N VAL A 66 -6.59 5.90 7.03
CA VAL A 66 -7.65 4.98 6.58
C VAL A 66 -9.01 5.70 6.50
N ALA A 67 -9.35 6.51 7.52
CA ALA A 67 -10.61 7.25 7.53
C ALA A 67 -10.70 8.32 6.42
N ARG A 68 -9.58 8.94 6.04
CA ARG A 68 -9.53 10.03 5.05
C ARG A 68 -9.15 9.60 3.64
N ALA A 69 -8.67 8.38 3.44
CA ALA A 69 -8.22 7.92 2.14
C ALA A 69 -9.33 7.97 1.10
N GLN A 70 -8.98 8.49 -0.07
CA GLN A 70 -9.81 8.38 -1.27
C GLN A 70 -9.78 6.94 -1.78
N THR A 71 -10.90 6.50 -2.37
CA THR A 71 -10.99 5.19 -3.01
C THR A 71 -9.89 5.04 -4.06
N GLY A 72 -9.19 3.90 -4.04
CA GLY A 72 -8.06 3.58 -4.92
C GLY A 72 -6.70 4.06 -4.41
N ALA A 73 -6.62 4.80 -3.29
CA ALA A 73 -5.35 5.22 -2.73
C ALA A 73 -4.51 4.04 -2.21
N VAL A 74 -3.19 4.20 -2.26
CA VAL A 74 -2.21 3.30 -1.62
C VAL A 74 -1.66 4.03 -0.41
N LEU A 75 -1.77 3.42 0.77
CA LEU A 75 -1.15 4.00 1.96
C LEU A 75 0.35 3.71 1.92
N VAL A 76 1.17 4.75 2.04
CA VAL A 76 2.63 4.64 2.13
C VAL A 76 3.06 5.17 3.49
N VAL A 77 3.43 4.25 4.38
CA VAL A 77 3.58 4.53 5.81
C VAL A 77 5.03 4.37 6.25
N GLN A 78 5.53 5.34 7.00
CA GLN A 78 6.82 5.29 7.67
C GLN A 78 6.58 5.19 9.18
N SER A 79 7.02 4.08 9.80
CA SER A 79 6.84 3.83 11.25
C SER A 79 8.17 3.68 12.01
N HIS A 80 9.31 3.70 11.30
CA HIS A 80 10.71 3.67 11.79
C HIS A 80 11.15 2.49 12.67
N ASP A 81 10.24 1.73 13.29
CA ASP A 81 10.57 0.68 14.25
C ASP A 81 9.95 -0.68 13.86
N PRO A 82 10.77 -1.72 13.60
CA PRO A 82 10.29 -3.07 13.30
C PRO A 82 9.74 -3.82 14.53
N GLY A 83 9.92 -3.30 15.76
CA GLY A 83 9.45 -3.93 16.99
C GLY A 83 7.92 -3.92 17.18
N TYR A 84 7.20 -3.08 16.43
CA TYR A 84 5.75 -2.90 16.60
C TYR A 84 4.97 -3.24 15.32
N GLY A 85 4.05 -4.20 15.45
CA GLY A 85 3.06 -4.51 14.41
C GLY A 85 1.95 -3.46 14.36
N VAL A 86 2.21 -2.33 13.70
CA VAL A 86 1.30 -1.16 13.64
C VAL A 86 0.10 -1.35 12.72
N TRP A 87 0.14 -2.36 11.86
CA TRP A 87 -0.94 -2.76 10.95
C TRP A 87 -1.33 -4.23 11.16
N GLY A 88 -2.64 -4.53 11.15
CA GLY A 88 -3.17 -5.89 11.36
C GLY A 88 -4.52 -6.12 10.67
N GLU A 89 -5.25 -7.16 11.08
CA GLU A 89 -6.51 -7.58 10.42
C GLU A 89 -7.58 -6.48 10.45
N VAL A 90 -7.79 -5.82 11.58
CA VAL A 90 -8.83 -4.78 11.73
C VAL A 90 -8.60 -3.61 10.78
N LEU A 91 -7.36 -3.10 10.70
CA LEU A 91 -7.02 -2.02 9.77
C LEU A 91 -7.12 -2.47 8.32
N THR A 92 -6.80 -3.73 8.03
CA THR A 92 -6.97 -4.33 6.70
C THR A 92 -8.44 -4.33 6.28
N ILE A 93 -9.34 -4.81 7.13
CA ILE A 93 -10.79 -4.81 6.86
C ILE A 93 -11.30 -3.38 6.67
N ALA A 94 -10.91 -2.45 7.54
CA ALA A 94 -11.28 -1.05 7.42
C ALA A 94 -10.80 -0.43 6.11
N ALA A 95 -9.55 -0.72 5.70
CA ALA A 95 -8.98 -0.24 4.44
C ALA A 95 -9.72 -0.79 3.22
N MET A 96 -10.06 -2.09 3.22
CA MET A 96 -10.86 -2.72 2.16
C MET A 96 -12.26 -2.08 2.08
N ALA A 97 -12.93 -1.87 3.21
CA ALA A 97 -14.24 -1.20 3.26
C ALA A 97 -14.18 0.25 2.76
N ARG A 98 -13.03 0.92 2.91
CA ARG A 98 -12.76 2.25 2.38
C ARG A 98 -12.37 2.27 0.90
N GLY A 99 -12.16 1.09 0.28
CA GLY A 99 -11.72 0.96 -1.10
C GLY A 99 -10.25 1.36 -1.30
N ILE A 100 -9.41 1.26 -0.27
CA ILE A 100 -7.96 1.47 -0.37
C ILE A 100 -7.36 0.32 -1.18
N ALA A 101 -6.42 0.63 -2.08
CA ALA A 101 -5.85 -0.33 -3.03
C ALA A 101 -4.75 -1.21 -2.42
N GLY A 102 -4.11 -0.77 -1.32
CA GLY A 102 -3.07 -1.52 -0.63
C GLY A 102 -2.26 -0.68 0.35
N LEU A 103 -1.25 -1.32 0.94
CA LEU A 103 -0.33 -0.74 1.91
C LEU A 103 1.12 -1.01 1.51
N VAL A 104 1.96 0.02 1.66
CA VAL A 104 3.41 -0.07 1.72
C VAL A 104 3.86 0.51 3.07
N LEU A 105 4.55 -0.27 3.89
CA LEU A 105 4.91 0.08 5.26
C LEU A 105 6.40 -0.13 5.52
N ASP A 106 7.14 0.94 5.83
CA ASP A 106 8.45 0.85 6.47
C ASP A 106 8.27 0.62 7.97
N GLY A 107 8.06 -0.65 8.33
CA GLY A 107 7.71 -1.14 9.66
C GLY A 107 7.17 -2.58 9.61
N SER A 108 6.61 -3.05 10.73
CA SER A 108 6.11 -4.43 10.87
C SER A 108 4.59 -4.52 10.85
N VAL A 109 4.07 -5.68 10.44
CA VAL A 109 2.64 -6.02 10.47
C VAL A 109 2.37 -7.20 11.39
N ARG A 110 1.14 -7.31 11.89
CA ARG A 110 0.61 -8.47 12.61
C ARG A 110 -0.53 -9.12 11.82
N ASP A 111 -1.03 -10.25 12.32
CA ASP A 111 -2.18 -10.98 11.74
C ASP A 111 -1.99 -11.43 10.28
N LEU A 112 -0.75 -11.73 9.88
CA LEU A 112 -0.40 -11.99 8.48
C LEU A 112 -1.23 -13.12 7.84
N GLY A 113 -1.59 -14.15 8.61
CA GLY A 113 -2.47 -15.22 8.13
C GLY A 113 -3.86 -14.72 7.74
N ALA A 114 -4.42 -13.76 8.48
CA ALA A 114 -5.69 -13.13 8.13
C ALA A 114 -5.55 -12.21 6.92
N ILE A 115 -4.50 -11.38 6.88
CA ILE A 115 -4.21 -10.47 5.75
C ILE A 115 -4.11 -11.26 4.44
N ARG A 116 -3.40 -12.39 4.45
CA ARG A 116 -3.28 -13.28 3.26
C ARG A 116 -4.63 -13.84 2.82
N ARG A 117 -5.50 -14.28 3.76
CA ARG A 117 -6.84 -14.77 3.42
C ARG A 117 -7.75 -13.68 2.85
N LEU A 118 -7.59 -12.44 3.32
CA LEU A 118 -8.33 -11.28 2.82
C LEU A 118 -7.85 -10.83 1.43
N GLY A 119 -6.66 -11.23 1.00
CA GLY A 119 -6.09 -10.85 -0.30
C GLY A 119 -5.75 -9.37 -0.43
N PHE A 120 -5.62 -8.65 0.69
CA PHE A 120 -5.27 -7.23 0.68
C PHE A 120 -3.77 -7.03 0.44
N PRO A 121 -3.35 -6.28 -0.59
CA PRO A 121 -1.94 -6.09 -0.90
C PRO A 121 -1.20 -5.33 0.20
N VAL A 122 -0.22 -6.00 0.81
CA VAL A 122 0.67 -5.45 1.83
C VAL A 122 2.12 -5.71 1.46
N PHE A 123 2.88 -4.63 1.37
CA PHE A 123 4.34 -4.63 1.39
C PHE A 123 4.81 -4.07 2.74
N ALA A 124 5.73 -4.78 3.40
CA ALA A 124 6.36 -4.31 4.62
C ALA A 124 7.76 -4.92 4.82
N ARG A 125 8.45 -4.57 5.90
CA ARG A 125 9.77 -5.13 6.26
C ARG A 125 9.68 -6.52 6.88
#